data_AF-A0A8J3NKC8-F1
#
_entry.id   AF-A0A8J3NKC8-F1
#
_cell.length_a   1.000
_cell.length_b   1.000
_cell.length_c   1.000
_cell.angle_alpha   90.00
_cell.angle_beta   90.00
_cell.angle_gamma   90.00
#
_symmetry.space_group_name_H-M   'P 1'
#
loop_
_entity.id
_entity.type
_entity.pdbx_description
1 polymer ?
#
loop_
_entity_poly.entity_id
_entity_poly.type
_entity_poly.pdbx_seq_one_letter_code
_entity_poly.pdbx_strand_id
1 'polypeptide(L)'
;MAAITVDNDSEGWLTLWIEPLGEDRWLRPGERFVVRSDYSGDESAFTVQYWANADDRAAGIENVTVWIDQGDVYPEVVDSEGRVIECGHQRPAEVDARWRSKLTQPPVA
;
A
#
# COMPACT_ATOMS: atom_id res chain seq x y z
N MET A 1 19.53 5.75 -3.62
CA MET A 1 18.15 5.33 -3.85
C MET A 1 17.84 4.22 -2.89
N ALA A 2 17.02 4.53 -1.89
CA ALA A 2 16.50 3.59 -0.94
C ALA A 2 15.41 2.74 -1.59
N ALA A 3 15.32 1.47 -1.22
CA ALA A 3 14.26 0.60 -1.68
C ALA A 3 13.83 -0.36 -0.57
N ILE A 4 12.54 -0.71 -0.56
CA ILE A 4 11.99 -1.74 0.32
C ILE A 4 11.11 -2.70 -0.47
N THR A 5 11.25 -3.99 -0.17
CA THR A 5 10.46 -5.05 -0.79
C THR A 5 9.30 -5.42 0.12
N VAL A 6 8.14 -5.61 -0.49
CA VAL A 6 6.91 -6.07 0.18
C VAL A 6 6.47 -7.35 -0.53
N ASP A 7 6.49 -8.44 0.21
CA ASP A 7 6.06 -9.77 -0.25
C ASP A 7 4.72 -10.12 0.41
N ASN A 8 3.76 -10.60 -0.40
CA ASN A 8 2.54 -11.19 0.15
C ASN A 8 2.68 -12.71 0.26
N ASP A 9 3.27 -13.18 1.36
CA ASP A 9 3.36 -14.62 1.68
C ASP A 9 2.10 -15.14 2.41
N SER A 10 1.05 -14.33 2.53
CA SER A 10 -0.21 -14.76 3.13
C SER A 10 -1.07 -15.55 2.14
N GLU A 11 -2.11 -16.23 2.63
CA GLU A 11 -3.12 -16.90 1.80
C GLU A 11 -4.17 -15.93 1.23
N GLY A 12 -4.16 -14.67 1.69
CA GLY A 12 -5.16 -13.67 1.39
C GLY A 12 -4.62 -12.47 0.62
N TRP A 13 -5.44 -11.43 0.50
CA TRP A 13 -5.01 -10.15 -0.06
C TRP A 13 -4.11 -9.41 0.93
N LEU A 14 -3.09 -8.73 0.42
CA LEU A 14 -2.32 -7.75 1.18
C LEU A 14 -2.52 -6.38 0.56
N THR A 15 -3.02 -5.43 1.36
CA THR A 15 -3.07 -4.02 0.96
C THR A 15 -1.77 -3.35 1.39
N LEU A 16 -0.99 -2.87 0.41
CA LEU A 16 0.15 -1.97 0.61
C LEU A 16 -0.32 -0.52 0.52
N TRP A 17 -0.26 0.19 1.63
CA TRP A 17 -0.51 1.62 1.72
C TRP A 17 0.79 2.41 1.59
N ILE A 18 0.79 3.49 0.80
CA ILE A 18 1.85 4.49 0.70
C ILE A 18 1.38 5.75 1.40
N GLU A 19 2.04 6.09 2.49
CA GLU A 19 1.74 7.28 3.29
C GLU A 19 2.89 8.29 3.22
N PRO A 20 2.62 9.60 3.27
CA PRO A 20 1.34 10.27 3.60
C PRO A 20 0.35 10.47 2.44
N LEU A 21 0.52 9.80 1.29
CA LEU A 21 -0.34 10.01 0.12
C LEU A 21 -1.74 9.38 0.23
N GLY A 22 -1.96 8.46 1.18
CA GLY A 22 -3.20 7.70 1.26
C GLY A 22 -3.47 6.81 0.04
N GLU A 23 -2.42 6.38 -0.66
CA GLU A 23 -2.53 5.49 -1.82
C GLU A 23 -2.41 4.01 -1.44
N ASP A 24 -3.16 3.14 -2.10
CA ASP A 24 -3.13 1.69 -1.86
C ASP A 24 -2.82 0.89 -3.13
N ARG A 25 -2.19 -0.28 -2.94
CA ARG A 25 -1.90 -1.27 -3.98
C ARG A 25 -2.17 -2.66 -3.39
N TRP A 26 -2.91 -3.49 -4.12
CA TRP A 26 -3.36 -4.79 -3.62
C TRP A 26 -2.55 -5.91 -4.24
N LEU A 27 -1.94 -6.73 -3.39
CA LEU A 27 -1.12 -7.88 -3.76
C LEU A 27 -1.92 -9.16 -3.55
N ARG A 28 -1.94 -10.04 -4.56
CA ARG A 28 -2.37 -11.43 -4.41
C ARG A 28 -1.35 -12.24 -3.63
N PRO A 29 -1.75 -13.42 -3.09
CA PRO A 29 -0.80 -14.39 -2.57
C PRO A 29 0.33 -14.66 -3.56
N GLY A 30 1.57 -14.54 -3.09
CA GLY A 30 2.80 -14.75 -3.85
C GLY A 30 3.24 -13.57 -4.73
N GLU A 31 2.51 -12.45 -4.75
CA GLU A 31 2.97 -11.24 -5.44
C GLU A 31 3.98 -10.45 -4.58
N ARG A 32 4.83 -9.68 -5.27
CA ARG A 32 5.87 -8.82 -4.69
C ARG A 32 5.82 -7.45 -5.33
N PHE A 33 5.91 -6.42 -4.50
CA PHE A 33 6.23 -5.06 -4.96
C PHE A 33 7.52 -4.54 -4.31
N VAL A 34 8.14 -3.57 -4.97
CA VAL A 34 9.31 -2.83 -4.48
C VAL A 34 8.95 -1.35 -4.50
N VAL A 35 9.03 -0.70 -3.34
CA VAL A 35 8.90 0.75 -3.19
C VAL A 35 10.29 1.37 -3.29
N ARG A 36 10.47 2.35 -4.17
CA ARG A 36 11.76 3.01 -4.46
C ARG A 36 11.64 4.51 -4.20
N SER A 37 12.58 5.03 -3.42
CA SER A 37 12.73 6.46 -3.16
C SER A 37 14.01 6.97 -3.82
N ASP A 38 13.98 8.24 -4.24
CA ASP A 38 15.15 8.96 -4.74
C ASP A 38 16.22 9.18 -3.65
N TYR A 39 15.84 9.02 -2.38
CA TYR A 39 16.70 9.23 -1.22
C TYR A 39 17.98 8.38 -1.26
N SER A 40 19.11 8.97 -0.88
CA SER A 40 20.42 8.31 -0.86
C SER A 40 21.24 8.60 0.39
N GLY A 41 20.60 9.08 1.46
CA GLY A 41 21.25 9.26 2.76
C GLY A 41 21.38 7.96 3.55
N ASP A 42 21.94 8.07 4.75
CA ASP A 42 22.23 6.92 5.62
C ASP A 42 21.07 6.63 6.60
N GLU A 43 20.15 7.58 6.76
CA GLU A 43 18.95 7.43 7.57
C GLU A 43 17.93 6.47 6.93
N SER A 44 17.00 5.93 7.74
CA SER A 44 15.91 5.11 7.19
C SER A 44 14.98 5.99 6.35
N ALA A 45 14.83 5.64 5.07
CA ALA A 45 13.89 6.33 4.17
C ALA A 45 12.43 5.97 4.44
N PHE A 46 12.19 4.84 5.10
CA PHE A 46 10.87 4.28 5.29
C PHE A 46 10.59 3.90 6.74
N THR A 47 9.35 4.07 7.16
CA THR A 47 8.78 3.42 8.33
C THR A 47 7.72 2.43 7.88
N VAL A 48 7.82 1.17 8.32
CA VAL A 48 6.87 0.10 7.96
C VAL A 48 6.00 -0.23 9.15
N GLN A 49 4.69 -0.26 8.92
CA GLN A 49 3.70 -0.63 9.93
C GLN A 49 2.79 -1.72 9.39
N TYR A 50 2.82 -2.88 10.02
CA TYR A 50 1.81 -3.91 9.81
C TYR A 50 0.68 -3.71 10.83
N TRP A 51 -0.55 -3.78 10.36
CA TRP A 51 -1.72 -3.60 11.22
C TRP A 51 -2.89 -4.48 10.77
N ALA A 52 -3.74 -4.80 11.73
CA ALA A 52 -4.90 -5.66 11.50
C ALA A 52 -6.18 -4.92 11.87
N ASN A 53 -7.18 -5.02 11.00
CA ASN A 53 -8.56 -4.66 11.28
C ASN A 53 -9.39 -5.94 11.26
N ALA A 54 -10.29 -6.11 12.25
CA ALA A 54 -11.05 -7.34 12.40
C ALA A 54 -11.95 -7.65 11.18
N ASP A 55 -12.54 -6.62 10.57
CA ASP A 55 -13.40 -6.77 9.38
C ASP A 55 -12.58 -7.13 8.16
N ASP A 56 -11.44 -6.46 7.95
CA ASP A 56 -10.53 -6.76 6.83
C ASP A 56 -9.97 -8.18 6.96
N ARG A 57 -9.53 -8.57 8.17
CA ARG A 57 -9.01 -9.92 8.41
C ARG A 57 -10.08 -10.99 8.22
N ALA A 58 -11.32 -10.73 8.65
CA ALA A 58 -12.45 -11.63 8.40
C ALA A 58 -12.75 -11.77 6.89
N ALA A 59 -12.43 -10.75 6.09
CA ALA A 59 -12.51 -10.78 4.63
C ALA A 59 -11.24 -11.35 3.95
N GLY A 60 -10.25 -11.84 4.73
CA GLY A 60 -9.00 -12.36 4.19
C GLY A 60 -8.07 -11.27 3.65
N ILE A 61 -8.13 -10.07 4.22
CA ILE A 61 -7.33 -8.91 3.86
C ILE A 61 -6.39 -8.57 5.02
N GLU A 62 -5.10 -8.51 4.72
CA GLU A 62 -4.04 -8.03 5.60
C GLU A 62 -3.58 -6.64 5.16
N ASN A 63 -3.02 -5.85 6.07
CA ASN A 63 -2.60 -4.48 5.77
C ASN A 63 -1.17 -4.20 6.19
N VAL A 64 -0.42 -3.54 5.29
CA VAL A 64 0.89 -2.96 5.57
C VAL A 64 0.92 -1.53 5.07
N THR A 65 1.53 -0.64 5.82
CA THR A 65 1.76 0.75 5.46
C THR A 65 3.25 1.02 5.38
N VAL A 66 3.68 1.63 4.28
CA VAL A 66 5.03 2.18 4.10
C VAL A 66 4.90 3.70 4.12
N TRP A 67 5.41 4.30 5.19
CA TRP A 67 5.57 5.73 5.31
C TRP A 67 6.87 6.17 4.64
N ILE A 68 6.80 7.24 3.84
CA ILE A 68 7.97 7.85 3.21
C ILE A 68 8.47 8.96 4.13
N ASP A 69 9.54 8.66 4.87
CA ASP A 69 10.11 9.56 5.86
C ASP A 69 11.18 10.48 5.28
N GLN A 70 11.82 10.07 4.18
CA GLN A 70 12.89 10.81 3.50
C GLN A 70 12.77 10.73 1.97
N GLY A 71 13.31 11.75 1.30
CA GLY A 71 13.26 11.88 -0.16
C GLY A 71 11.94 12.45 -0.67
N ASP A 72 11.64 12.20 -1.94
CA ASP A 72 10.35 12.53 -2.54
C ASP A 72 9.23 11.66 -1.94
N VAL A 73 8.14 12.32 -1.55
CA VAL A 73 6.92 11.71 -1.03
C VAL A 73 6.17 10.87 -2.08
N TYR A 74 6.52 11.00 -3.36
CA TYR A 74 6.02 10.18 -4.46
C TYR A 74 7.03 9.09 -4.87
N PRO A 75 7.10 7.96 -4.13
CA PRO A 75 7.98 6.86 -4.49
C PRO A 75 7.47 6.15 -5.74
N GLU A 76 8.39 5.52 -6.48
CA GLU A 76 8.00 4.55 -7.51
C GLU A 76 7.67 3.21 -6.83
N VAL A 77 6.50 2.63 -7.12
CA VAL A 77 6.19 1.26 -6.74
C VAL A 77 6.22 0.39 -7.98
N VAL A 78 7.03 -0.67 -7.98
CA VAL A 78 7.17 -1.58 -9.12
C VAL A 78 6.94 -3.03 -8.72
N ASP A 79 6.60 -3.86 -9.70
CA ASP A 79 6.61 -5.32 -9.55
C ASP A 79 7.99 -5.96 -9.77
N SER A 80 8.04 -7.29 -9.74
CA SER A 80 9.25 -8.08 -9.97
C SER A 80 9.83 -7.95 -11.39
N GLU A 81 9.04 -7.49 -12.36
CA GLU A 81 9.47 -7.19 -13.73
C GLU A 81 9.91 -5.72 -13.90
N GLY A 82 9.75 -4.91 -12.85
CA GLY A 82 10.07 -3.48 -12.87
C GLY A 82 8.97 -2.61 -13.47
N ARG A 83 7.74 -3.11 -13.64
CA ARG A 83 6.61 -2.33 -14.14
C ARG A 83 6.02 -1.48 -13.02
N VAL A 84 5.73 -0.21 -13.30
CA VAL A 84 5.11 0.71 -12.35
C VAL A 84 3.70 0.26 -12.01
N ILE A 85 3.40 0.28 -10.71
CA ILE A 85 2.13 -0.08 -10.12
C ILE A 85 1.48 1.19 -9.57
N GLU A 86 0.36 1.57 -10.16
CA GLU A 86 -0.40 2.76 -9.78
C GLU A 86 -1.29 2.52 -8.56
N CYS A 87 -1.71 3.61 -7.91
CA CYS A 87 -2.71 3.56 -6.85
C CYS A 87 -4.00 2.88 -7.32
N GLY A 88 -4.60 2.07 -6.45
CA GLY A 88 -5.78 1.26 -6.71
C GLY A 88 -5.52 0.00 -7.53
N HIS A 89 -4.26 -0.35 -7.84
CA HIS A 89 -3.94 -1.60 -8.53
C HIS A 89 -4.58 -2.79 -7.82
N GLN A 90 -5.35 -3.59 -8.58
CA GLN A 90 -6.09 -4.76 -8.12
C GLN A 90 -7.06 -4.53 -6.95
N ARG A 91 -7.40 -3.27 -6.60
CA ARG A 91 -8.40 -2.99 -5.57
C ARG A 91 -9.73 -3.68 -5.91
N PRO A 92 -10.29 -4.52 -5.02
CA PRO A 92 -11.57 -5.16 -5.28
C PRO A 92 -12.67 -4.12 -5.55
N ALA A 93 -13.48 -4.35 -6.58
CA ALA A 93 -14.49 -3.38 -7.02
C ALA A 93 -15.53 -3.05 -5.92
N GLU A 94 -15.84 -4.02 -5.07
CA GLU A 94 -16.73 -3.82 -3.92
C GLU A 94 -16.12 -2.91 -2.84
N VAL A 95 -14.81 -3.02 -2.61
CA VAL A 95 -14.07 -2.16 -1.68
C VAL A 95 -14.01 -0.74 -2.24
N ASP A 96 -13.69 -0.59 -3.52
CA ASP A 96 -13.66 0.69 -4.22
C ASP A 96 -15.03 1.40 -4.16
N ALA A 97 -16.12 0.66 -4.44
CA ALA A 97 -17.47 1.19 -4.33
C ALA A 97 -17.83 1.62 -2.90
N ARG A 98 -17.45 0.82 -1.89
CA ARG A 98 -17.64 1.12 -0.47
C ARG A 98 -16.88 2.37 -0.03
N TRP A 99 -15.65 2.57 -0.50
CA TRP A 99 -14.86 3.75 -0.14
C TRP A 99 -15.38 5.02 -0.82
N ARG A 100 -15.73 4.94 -2.11
CA ARG A 100 -16.36 6.07 -2.82
C ARG A 100 -17.66 6.52 -2.16
N SER A 101 -18.49 5.58 -1.70
CA SER A 101 -19.75 5.94 -1.03
C SER A 101 -19.52 6.70 0.28
N LYS A 102 -18.50 6.31 1.08
CA LYS A 102 -18.10 7.02 2.31
C LYS A 102 -17.61 8.44 2.05
N LEU A 103 -16.84 8.66 0.96
CA LEU A 103 -16.36 9.99 0.59
C LEU A 103 -17.48 10.94 0.14
N THR A 104 -18.57 10.38 -0.40
CA THR A 104 -19.74 11.15 -0.84
C THR A 104 -20.77 11.43 0.27
N GLN A 105 -20.60 10.85 1.46
CA GLN A 105 -21.48 11.14 2.59
C GLN A 105 -21.12 12.50 3.19
N PRO A 106 -22.09 13.41 3.40
CA PRO A 106 -21.81 14.66 4.10
C PRO A 106 -21.31 14.34 5.52
N PRO A 107 -20.38 15.15 6.07
CA PRO A 107 -19.92 14.94 7.44
C PRO A 107 -21.11 14.93 8.39
N VAL A 108 -21.14 13.93 9.29
CA VAL A 108 -22.15 13.87 10.35
C VAL A 108 -21.94 15.11 11.24
N ALA A 109 -23.00 15.92 11.35
CA ALA A 109 -23.01 17.16 12.14
C ALA A 109 -22.86 16.91 13.63
#